data_AF-A0A0S6X5C5-F1
#
_entry.id   AF-A0A0S6X5C5-F1
#
_cell.length_a   1.000
_cell.length_b   1.000
_cell.length_c   1.000
_cell.angle_alpha   90.00
_cell.angle_beta   90.00
_cell.angle_gamma   90.00
#
_symmetry.space_group_name_H-M   'P 1'
#
loop_
_entity.id
_entity.type
_entity.pdbx_description
1 polymer ?
#
loop_
_entity_poly.entity_id
_entity_poly.type
_entity_poly.pdbx_seq_one_letter_code
_entity_poly.pdbx_strand_id
1 'polypeptide(L)'
;MRVPAGRLDVLMDRVGELVIVQSRLAQLAESGLRGPAGELALRSISEEVERLASELRDTTMVLRMVPIAALFGRFRRLVHDLAHETGKEIELVTEGESTEIDKTVSEQLADPIVHLIRNACDHGLETPEERGQAGKASTGRIRLSAEQAGGEVLITITDDGRGINRQRVRAKAEANGLLQPGQVIPDSELLQMIFHPGFSTAEQVTNLSGRGVGMDVVKRTIEALRGTIDMTSEPGKGSTITLRIPLTLAIIEGLLVRVGQGNYVIPLAAVEECIELSLEEDIRTRGRSMISLRGRLVPFLRLREVFQTGTRPDPYQKIVVIGTGGERVGLVVDQIIGSHQTVIKSLSGLHRRLPSFSGATILGDGGVALILDIVQLVALGQQQEERLRAAG
;
A
#
# COMPACT_ATOMS: atom_id res chain seq x y z
N MET A 1 14.94 -26.15 0.60
CA MET A 1 15.49 -24.80 0.44
C MET A 1 16.92 -24.85 0.96
N ARG A 2 17.93 -24.48 0.17
CA ARG A 2 19.31 -24.37 0.65
C ARG A 2 19.59 -22.88 0.83
N VAL A 3 19.62 -22.43 2.08
CA VAL A 3 20.07 -21.09 2.42
C VAL A 3 21.60 -21.06 2.22
N PRO A 4 22.16 -20.06 1.50
CA PRO A 4 23.61 -19.95 1.38
C PRO A 4 24.26 -19.86 2.77
N ALA A 5 25.25 -20.72 3.05
CA ALA A 5 25.91 -20.79 4.35
C ALA A 5 26.44 -19.41 4.81
N GLY A 6 27.02 -18.63 3.90
CA GLY A 6 27.51 -17.29 4.22
C GLY A 6 26.44 -16.29 4.70
N ARG A 7 25.17 -16.42 4.28
CA ARG A 7 24.07 -15.57 4.79
C ARG A 7 23.68 -15.98 6.23
N LEU A 8 23.84 -17.25 6.58
CA LEU A 8 23.66 -17.75 7.95
C LEU A 8 24.80 -17.33 8.87
N ASP A 9 26.03 -17.32 8.38
CA ASP A 9 27.20 -16.90 9.16
C ASP A 9 27.08 -15.43 9.60
N VAL A 10 26.68 -14.53 8.69
CA VAL A 10 26.42 -13.11 9.03
C VAL A 10 25.34 -12.96 10.09
N LEU A 11 24.25 -13.75 9.99
CA LEU A 11 23.20 -13.76 11.01
C LEU A 11 23.75 -14.19 12.39
N MET A 12 24.58 -15.24 12.42
CA MET A 12 25.19 -15.76 13.64
C MET A 12 26.17 -14.75 14.25
N ASP A 13 26.96 -14.05 13.44
CA ASP A 13 27.85 -12.98 13.89
C ASP A 13 27.06 -11.85 14.55
N ARG A 14 25.95 -11.42 13.92
CA ARG A 14 25.07 -10.37 14.47
C ARG A 14 24.37 -10.79 15.75
N VAL A 15 23.98 -12.05 15.87
CA VAL A 15 23.47 -12.60 17.15
C VAL A 15 24.56 -12.59 18.22
N GLY A 16 25.80 -12.91 17.87
CA GLY A 16 26.95 -12.81 18.76
C GLY A 16 27.19 -11.38 19.26
N GLU A 17 27.18 -10.39 18.36
CA GLU A 17 27.28 -8.97 18.71
C GLU A 17 26.14 -8.54 19.65
N LEU A 18 24.90 -8.98 19.40
CA LEU A 18 23.75 -8.67 20.26
C LEU A 18 23.92 -9.22 21.69
N VAL A 19 24.48 -10.43 21.84
CA VAL A 19 24.77 -11.03 23.17
C VAL A 19 25.80 -10.20 23.94
N ILE A 20 26.80 -9.64 23.25
CA ILE A 20 27.81 -8.76 23.86
C ILE A 20 27.14 -7.47 24.37
N VAL A 21 26.29 -6.86 23.55
CA VAL A 21 25.56 -5.64 23.93
C VAL A 21 24.58 -5.90 25.09
N GLN A 22 23.89 -7.04 25.07
CA GLN A 22 23.03 -7.47 26.19
C GLN A 22 23.84 -7.61 27.49
N SER A 23 25.05 -8.19 27.42
CA SER A 23 25.93 -8.34 28.57
C SER A 23 26.39 -6.98 29.12
N ARG A 24 26.71 -6.02 28.25
CA ARG A 24 27.04 -4.64 28.64
C ARG A 24 25.86 -3.93 29.29
N LEU A 25 24.65 -4.11 28.75
CA LEU A 25 23.43 -3.54 29.33
C LEU A 25 23.18 -4.10 30.74
N ALA A 26 23.36 -5.41 30.94
CA ALA A 26 23.25 -6.04 32.25
C ALA A 26 24.28 -5.50 33.25
N GLN A 27 25.55 -5.40 32.84
CA GLN A 27 26.60 -4.80 33.67
C GLN A 27 26.30 -3.36 34.05
N LEU A 28 25.78 -2.55 33.12
CA LEU A 28 25.40 -1.18 33.41
C LEU A 28 24.23 -1.11 34.39
N ALA A 29 23.22 -1.97 34.24
CA ALA A 29 22.10 -2.07 35.17
C ALA A 29 22.55 -2.48 36.59
N GLU A 30 23.51 -3.41 36.70
CA GLU A 30 24.09 -3.86 37.98
C GLU A 30 25.03 -2.83 38.61
N SER A 31 25.76 -2.05 37.79
CA SER A 31 26.75 -1.09 38.25
C SER A 31 26.17 0.06 39.09
N GLY A 32 24.85 0.28 39.03
CA GLY A 32 24.17 1.35 39.75
C GLY A 32 24.58 2.77 39.32
N LEU A 33 25.29 2.93 38.20
CA LEU A 33 25.69 4.21 37.64
C LEU A 33 24.47 5.10 37.40
N ARG A 34 24.35 6.16 38.21
CA ARG A 34 23.26 7.15 38.14
C ARG A 34 23.81 8.52 37.73
N GLY A 35 22.95 9.34 37.12
CA GLY A 35 23.31 10.67 36.64
C GLY A 35 23.77 10.69 35.18
N PRO A 36 24.32 11.83 34.70
CA PRO A 36 24.53 12.09 33.27
C PRO A 36 25.41 11.05 32.56
N ALA A 37 26.41 10.49 33.26
CA ALA A 37 27.29 9.47 32.71
C ALA A 37 26.58 8.12 32.49
N GLY A 38 25.68 7.73 33.40
CA GLY A 38 24.86 6.52 33.25
C GLY A 38 23.83 6.67 32.12
N GLU A 39 23.21 7.85 32.01
CA GLU A 39 22.28 8.17 30.92
C GLU A 39 22.96 8.15 29.55
N LEU A 40 24.17 8.73 29.45
CA LEU A 40 24.94 8.72 28.20
C LEU A 40 25.31 7.29 27.79
N ALA A 41 25.76 6.46 28.74
CA ALA A 41 26.10 5.07 28.48
C ALA A 41 24.87 4.22 28.10
N LEU A 42 23.72 4.45 28.74
CA LEU A 42 22.45 3.84 28.33
C LEU A 42 22.06 4.22 26.89
N ARG A 43 22.12 5.50 26.53
CA ARG A 43 21.82 5.96 25.17
C ARG A 43 22.74 5.31 24.14
N SER A 44 24.04 5.26 24.41
CA SER A 44 25.01 4.61 23.52
C SER A 44 24.70 3.11 23.32
N ILE A 45 24.33 2.40 24.39
CA ILE A 45 23.90 0.99 24.28
C ILE A 45 22.60 0.87 23.47
N SER A 46 21.62 1.74 23.72
CA SER A 46 20.37 1.76 22.96
C SER A 46 20.60 1.99 21.46
N GLU A 47 21.45 2.95 21.09
CA GLU A 47 21.84 3.19 19.68
C GLU A 47 22.53 1.96 19.07
N GLU A 48 23.39 1.27 19.82
CA GLU A 48 24.06 0.05 19.37
C GLU A 48 23.08 -1.11 19.17
N VAL A 49 22.10 -1.28 20.06
CA VAL A 49 20.99 -2.25 19.92
C VAL A 49 20.14 -1.91 18.69
N GLU A 50 19.78 -0.65 18.48
CA GLU A 50 19.00 -0.21 17.31
C GLU A 50 19.72 -0.51 16.01
N ARG A 51 21.02 -0.21 15.92
CA ARG A 51 21.86 -0.55 14.77
C ARG A 51 21.87 -2.06 14.51
N LEU A 52 22.17 -2.87 15.54
CA LEU A 52 22.22 -4.34 15.40
C LEU A 52 20.87 -4.94 15.04
N ALA A 53 19.78 -4.43 15.60
CA ALA A 53 18.43 -4.86 15.26
C ALA A 53 18.10 -4.55 13.80
N SER A 54 18.52 -3.38 13.29
CA SER A 54 18.38 -3.04 11.87
C SER A 54 19.17 -4.01 10.98
N GLU A 55 20.44 -4.29 11.31
CA GLU A 55 21.29 -5.19 10.51
C GLU A 55 20.80 -6.65 10.53
N LEU A 56 20.34 -7.14 11.69
CA LEU A 56 19.70 -8.46 11.81
C LEU A 56 18.45 -8.55 10.94
N ARG A 57 17.63 -7.50 10.94
CA ARG A 57 16.43 -7.42 10.12
C ARG A 57 16.78 -7.48 8.63
N ASP A 58 17.74 -6.67 8.18
CA ASP A 58 18.12 -6.62 6.76
C ASP A 58 18.69 -7.97 6.30
N THR A 59 19.53 -8.60 7.12
CA THR A 59 20.03 -9.96 6.87
C THR A 59 18.89 -10.98 6.79
N THR A 60 17.92 -10.90 7.70
CA THR A 60 16.74 -11.78 7.71
C THR A 60 15.86 -11.59 6.47
N MET A 61 15.73 -10.36 5.96
CA MET A 61 14.98 -10.12 4.72
C MET A 61 15.64 -10.83 3.55
N VAL A 62 16.96 -10.66 3.38
CA VAL A 62 17.74 -11.30 2.31
C VAL A 62 17.65 -12.83 2.36
N LEU A 63 17.52 -13.43 3.55
CA LEU A 63 17.34 -14.88 3.70
C LEU A 63 16.04 -15.43 3.12
N ARG A 64 14.99 -14.60 3.02
CA ARG A 64 13.67 -15.01 2.49
C ARG A 64 13.52 -14.71 0.99
N MET A 65 14.42 -13.92 0.43
CA MET A 65 14.34 -13.53 -0.96
C MET A 65 14.50 -14.73 -1.90
N VAL A 66 13.71 -14.71 -2.97
CA VAL A 66 13.78 -15.67 -4.08
C VAL A 66 13.84 -14.91 -5.40
N PRO A 67 14.56 -15.41 -6.41
CA PRO A 67 14.57 -14.80 -7.73
C PRO A 67 13.18 -14.88 -8.38
N ILE A 68 12.75 -13.80 -9.02
CA ILE A 68 11.45 -13.73 -9.70
C ILE A 68 11.37 -14.64 -10.94
N ALA A 69 12.50 -15.15 -11.43
CA ALA A 69 12.60 -16.10 -12.55
C ALA A 69 11.59 -17.27 -12.46
N ALA A 70 11.37 -17.82 -11.25
CA ALA A 70 10.42 -18.92 -11.06
C ALA A 70 8.98 -18.52 -11.43
N LEU A 71 8.62 -17.27 -11.16
CA LEU A 71 7.32 -16.70 -11.50
C LEU A 71 7.20 -16.48 -13.01
N PHE A 72 8.25 -15.96 -13.64
CA PHE A 72 8.27 -15.68 -15.08
C PHE A 72 8.20 -16.95 -15.93
N GLY A 73 8.84 -18.04 -15.48
CA GLY A 73 8.74 -19.35 -16.13
C GLY A 73 7.30 -19.87 -16.23
N ARG A 74 6.46 -19.58 -15.22
CA ARG A 74 5.03 -19.91 -15.22
C ARG A 74 4.28 -19.10 -16.28
N PHE A 75 4.61 -17.83 -16.43
CA PHE A 75 3.94 -16.92 -17.38
C PHE A 75 4.29 -17.20 -18.83
N ARG A 76 5.51 -17.68 -19.12
CA ARG A 76 5.87 -18.16 -20.47
C ARG A 76 4.90 -19.24 -20.96
N ARG A 77 4.59 -20.22 -20.10
CA ARG A 77 3.61 -21.28 -20.43
C ARG A 77 2.21 -20.70 -20.63
N LEU A 78 1.78 -19.82 -19.73
CA LEU A 78 0.47 -19.17 -19.83
C LEU A 78 0.30 -18.38 -21.13
N VAL A 79 1.29 -17.58 -21.55
CA VAL A 79 1.21 -16.80 -22.79
C VAL A 79 1.14 -17.71 -24.00
N HIS A 80 1.89 -18.81 -24.02
CA HIS A 80 1.82 -19.80 -25.09
C HIS A 80 0.43 -20.43 -25.21
N ASP A 81 -0.20 -20.78 -24.08
CA ASP A 81 -1.55 -21.35 -24.06
C ASP A 81 -2.60 -20.31 -24.53
N LEU A 82 -2.50 -19.07 -24.04
CA LEU A 82 -3.39 -17.97 -24.45
C LEU A 82 -3.23 -17.59 -25.93
N ALA A 83 -2.02 -17.67 -26.49
CA ALA A 83 -1.78 -17.43 -27.91
C ALA A 83 -2.58 -18.42 -28.77
N HIS A 84 -2.61 -19.70 -28.36
CA HIS A 84 -3.42 -20.73 -29.04
C HIS A 84 -4.92 -20.51 -28.84
N GLU A 85 -5.37 -20.19 -27.63
CA GLU A 85 -6.80 -19.95 -27.34
C GLU A 85 -7.36 -18.73 -28.07
N THR A 86 -6.56 -17.66 -28.20
CA THR A 86 -6.98 -16.39 -28.83
C THR A 86 -6.73 -16.34 -30.33
N GLY A 87 -5.98 -17.30 -30.89
CA GLY A 87 -5.59 -17.30 -32.30
C GLY A 87 -4.61 -16.19 -32.68
N LYS A 88 -3.81 -15.70 -31.72
CA LYS A 88 -2.86 -14.60 -31.91
C LYS A 88 -1.42 -15.11 -31.87
N GLU A 89 -0.53 -14.49 -32.63
CA GLU A 89 0.91 -14.71 -32.52
C GLU A 89 1.48 -13.81 -31.43
N ILE A 90 2.04 -14.38 -30.35
CA ILE A 90 2.50 -13.61 -29.18
C ILE A 90 3.92 -14.03 -28.78
N GLU A 91 4.82 -13.06 -28.64
CA GLU A 91 6.16 -13.19 -28.09
C GLU A 91 6.19 -12.63 -26.65
N LEU A 92 6.60 -13.44 -25.67
CA LEU A 92 6.88 -12.97 -24.31
C LEU A 92 8.38 -12.71 -24.12
N VAL A 93 8.73 -11.45 -23.88
CA VAL A 93 10.08 -11.01 -23.53
C VAL A 93 10.17 -10.81 -22.02
N THR A 94 11.17 -11.40 -21.38
CA THR A 94 11.38 -11.24 -19.93
C THR A 94 12.72 -10.59 -19.63
N GLU A 95 12.74 -9.69 -18.64
CA GLU A 95 13.95 -9.00 -18.21
C GLU A 95 14.04 -8.89 -16.69
N GLY A 96 15.27 -8.90 -16.16
CA GLY A 96 15.48 -8.83 -14.72
C GLY A 96 15.02 -10.07 -13.96
N GLU A 97 15.14 -11.26 -14.56
CA GLU A 97 14.75 -12.53 -13.91
C GLU A 97 15.54 -12.82 -12.62
N SER A 98 16.73 -12.22 -12.48
CA SER A 98 17.58 -12.30 -11.29
C SER A 98 17.11 -11.40 -10.14
N THR A 99 16.15 -10.51 -10.36
CA THR A 99 15.62 -9.62 -9.32
C THR A 99 15.03 -10.45 -8.18
N GLU A 100 15.53 -10.19 -6.98
CA GLU A 100 15.16 -10.90 -5.75
C GLU A 100 13.93 -10.25 -5.12
N ILE A 101 12.94 -11.05 -4.71
CA ILE A 101 11.71 -10.61 -4.05
C ILE A 101 11.33 -11.56 -2.91
N ASP A 102 10.64 -11.05 -1.90
CA ASP A 102 10.11 -11.86 -0.79
C ASP A 102 9.24 -13.00 -1.35
N LYS A 103 9.47 -14.23 -0.88
CA LYS A 103 8.72 -15.40 -1.33
C LYS A 103 7.20 -15.24 -1.19
N THR A 104 6.73 -14.69 -0.06
CA THR A 104 5.30 -14.49 0.19
C THR A 104 4.71 -13.45 -0.76
N VAL A 105 5.49 -12.42 -1.10
CA VAL A 105 5.12 -11.43 -2.11
C VAL A 105 5.07 -12.07 -3.50
N SER A 106 6.07 -12.88 -3.86
CA SER A 106 6.09 -13.63 -5.13
C SER A 106 4.86 -14.53 -5.30
N GLU A 107 4.45 -15.23 -4.23
CA GLU A 107 3.25 -16.07 -4.23
C GLU A 107 1.96 -15.24 -4.37
N GLN A 108 1.86 -14.09 -3.72
CA GLN A 108 0.69 -13.21 -3.79
C GLN A 108 0.57 -12.44 -5.12
N LEU A 109 1.68 -12.10 -5.76
CA LEU A 109 1.70 -11.42 -7.06
C LEU A 109 1.35 -12.32 -8.24
N ALA A 110 1.38 -13.63 -8.02
CA ALA A 110 1.24 -14.61 -9.06
C ALA A 110 -0.10 -14.50 -9.80
N ASP A 111 -1.21 -14.39 -9.08
CA ASP A 111 -2.55 -14.28 -9.65
C ASP A 111 -2.82 -12.89 -10.27
N PRO A 112 -2.45 -11.77 -9.63
CA PRO A 112 -2.50 -10.44 -10.24
C PRO A 112 -1.82 -10.36 -11.60
N ILE A 113 -0.58 -10.86 -11.73
CA ILE A 113 0.17 -10.77 -12.99
C ILE A 113 -0.45 -11.68 -14.07
N VAL A 114 -0.95 -12.87 -13.71
CA VAL A 114 -1.72 -13.72 -14.65
C VAL A 114 -2.86 -12.94 -15.28
N HIS A 115 -3.60 -12.18 -14.47
CA HIS A 115 -4.74 -11.43 -14.94
C HIS A 115 -4.33 -10.23 -15.81
N LEU A 116 -3.25 -9.52 -15.47
CA LEU A 116 -2.70 -8.45 -16.31
C LEU A 116 -2.23 -8.98 -17.67
N ILE A 117 -1.52 -10.10 -17.69
CA ILE A 117 -1.07 -10.76 -18.93
C ILE A 117 -2.25 -11.21 -19.76
N ARG A 118 -3.28 -11.81 -19.14
CA ARG A 118 -4.49 -12.21 -19.86
C ARG A 118 -5.18 -11.01 -20.50
N ASN A 119 -5.31 -9.89 -19.80
CA ASN A 119 -5.91 -8.68 -20.39
C ASN A 119 -5.10 -8.16 -21.57
N ALA A 120 -3.77 -8.21 -21.50
CA ALA A 120 -2.90 -7.89 -22.62
C ALA A 120 -3.12 -8.84 -23.81
N CYS A 121 -3.19 -10.16 -23.58
CA CYS A 121 -3.44 -11.15 -24.63
C CYS A 121 -4.85 -11.03 -25.25
N ASP A 122 -5.89 -10.96 -24.43
CA ASP A 122 -7.29 -11.04 -24.88
C ASP A 122 -7.74 -9.72 -25.52
N HIS A 123 -7.42 -8.59 -24.89
CA HIS A 123 -7.96 -7.28 -25.24
C HIS A 123 -6.91 -6.28 -25.74
N GLY A 124 -5.67 -6.37 -25.25
CA GLY A 124 -4.58 -5.47 -25.64
C GLY A 124 -4.11 -5.73 -27.07
N LEU A 125 -3.62 -6.94 -27.33
CA LEU A 125 -3.08 -7.33 -28.63
C LEU A 125 -4.17 -7.52 -29.69
N GLU A 126 -3.87 -7.10 -30.90
CA GLU A 126 -4.72 -7.29 -32.08
C GLU A 126 -4.42 -8.64 -32.76
N THR A 127 -5.33 -9.13 -33.62
CA THR A 127 -5.04 -10.32 -34.44
C THR A 127 -3.97 -10.03 -35.49
N PRO A 128 -3.29 -11.04 -36.07
CA PRO A 128 -2.28 -10.80 -37.10
C PRO A 128 -2.78 -9.94 -38.27
N GLU A 129 -4.05 -10.12 -38.67
CA GLU A 129 -4.69 -9.34 -39.73
C GLU A 129 -4.90 -7.89 -39.32
N GLU A 130 -5.45 -7.64 -38.12
CA GLU A 130 -5.63 -6.30 -37.57
C GLU A 130 -4.29 -5.57 -37.41
N ARG A 131 -3.23 -6.28 -36.99
CA ARG A 131 -1.87 -5.74 -36.87
C ARG A 131 -1.30 -5.36 -38.23
N GLY A 132 -1.49 -6.20 -39.25
CA GLY A 132 -1.10 -5.90 -40.63
C GLY A 132 -1.78 -4.64 -41.18
N GLN A 133 -3.06 -4.44 -40.89
CA GLN A 133 -3.80 -3.23 -41.26
C GLN A 133 -3.28 -1.97 -40.55
N ALA A 134 -2.78 -2.12 -39.31
CA ALA A 134 -2.16 -1.04 -38.54
C ALA A 134 -0.67 -0.82 -38.85
N GLY A 135 -0.08 -1.59 -39.79
CA GLY A 135 1.34 -1.51 -40.14
C GLY A 135 2.29 -2.07 -39.07
N LYS A 136 1.80 -2.93 -38.18
CA LYS A 136 2.57 -3.59 -37.12
C LYS A 136 3.06 -4.97 -37.55
N ALA A 137 4.07 -5.50 -36.87
CA ALA A 137 4.52 -6.88 -37.05
C ALA A 137 3.38 -7.86 -36.72
N SER A 138 3.28 -9.01 -37.41
CA SER A 138 2.22 -10.00 -37.17
C SER A 138 2.23 -10.53 -35.74
N THR A 139 3.42 -10.74 -35.19
CA THR A 139 3.63 -11.16 -33.80
C THR A 139 3.51 -9.95 -32.86
N GLY A 140 2.60 -10.05 -31.89
CA GLY A 140 2.48 -9.12 -30.78
C GLY A 140 3.51 -9.40 -29.69
N ARG A 141 3.96 -8.36 -28.99
CA ARG A 141 4.97 -8.49 -27.95
C ARG A 141 4.40 -8.11 -26.59
N ILE A 142 4.60 -8.99 -25.62
CA ILE A 142 4.41 -8.70 -24.19
C ILE A 142 5.79 -8.71 -23.55
N ARG A 143 6.14 -7.64 -22.83
CA ARG A 143 7.38 -7.50 -22.07
C ARG A 143 7.06 -7.52 -20.58
N LEU A 144 7.70 -8.42 -19.86
CA LEU A 144 7.64 -8.51 -18.41
C LEU A 144 9.03 -8.22 -17.85
N SER A 145 9.15 -7.14 -17.09
CA SER A 145 10.42 -6.73 -16.49
C SER A 145 10.28 -6.59 -14.98
N ALA A 146 11.35 -6.89 -14.27
CA ALA A 146 11.46 -6.65 -12.84
C ALA A 146 12.80 -5.99 -12.52
N GLU A 147 12.76 -4.85 -11.85
CA GLU A 147 13.96 -4.16 -11.38
C GLU A 147 13.80 -3.74 -9.93
N GLN A 148 14.91 -3.71 -9.20
CA GLN A 148 14.95 -3.13 -7.87
C GLN A 148 15.35 -1.66 -8.00
N ALA A 149 14.53 -0.75 -7.49
CA ALA A 149 14.90 0.66 -7.35
C ALA A 149 14.69 1.11 -5.90
N GLY A 150 15.82 1.39 -5.22
CA GLY A 150 15.80 1.75 -3.81
C GLY A 150 15.22 0.64 -2.93
N GLY A 151 14.21 1.00 -2.13
CA GLY A 151 13.49 0.08 -1.23
C GLY A 151 12.30 -0.65 -1.86
N GLU A 152 12.12 -0.53 -3.18
CA GLU A 152 10.99 -1.11 -3.92
C GLU A 152 11.46 -2.00 -5.07
N VAL A 153 10.61 -2.96 -5.45
CA VAL A 153 10.70 -3.70 -6.70
C VAL A 153 9.63 -3.18 -7.65
N LEU A 154 10.06 -2.75 -8.83
CA LEU A 154 9.19 -2.37 -9.92
C LEU A 154 9.00 -3.57 -10.83
N ILE A 155 7.75 -4.00 -10.99
CA ILE A 155 7.36 -5.02 -11.95
C ILE A 155 6.55 -4.36 -13.03
N THR A 156 7.07 -4.35 -14.26
CA THR A 156 6.44 -3.66 -15.38
C THR A 156 5.99 -4.67 -16.43
N ILE A 157 4.72 -4.58 -16.80
CA ILE A 157 4.08 -5.35 -17.86
C ILE A 157 3.75 -4.38 -19.00
N THR A 158 4.36 -4.58 -20.17
CA THR A 158 4.13 -3.75 -21.36
C THR A 158 3.64 -4.61 -22.51
N ASP A 159 2.62 -4.16 -23.23
CA ASP A 159 2.18 -4.71 -24.51
C ASP A 159 2.35 -3.68 -25.64
N ASP A 160 2.50 -4.14 -26.88
CA ASP A 160 2.57 -3.30 -28.08
C ASP A 160 1.24 -3.28 -28.88
N GLY A 161 0.13 -3.54 -28.17
CA GLY A 161 -1.19 -3.71 -28.75
C GLY A 161 -1.89 -2.40 -29.14
N ARG A 162 -3.21 -2.44 -29.21
CA ARG A 162 -4.02 -1.29 -29.65
C ARG A 162 -4.06 -0.16 -28.63
N GLY A 163 -3.57 -0.40 -27.42
CA GLY A 163 -3.72 0.49 -26.28
C GLY A 163 -5.16 0.53 -25.77
N ILE A 164 -5.39 1.33 -24.72
CA ILE A 164 -6.68 1.41 -24.05
C ILE A 164 -7.56 2.45 -24.72
N ASN A 165 -8.78 2.05 -25.07
CA ASN A 165 -9.76 2.96 -25.64
C ASN A 165 -10.31 3.92 -24.57
N ARG A 166 -9.75 5.12 -24.52
CA ARG A 166 -10.10 6.18 -23.56
C ARG A 166 -11.57 6.59 -23.63
N GLN A 167 -12.18 6.60 -24.83
CA GLN A 167 -13.59 6.93 -24.99
C GLN A 167 -14.49 5.87 -24.35
N ARG A 168 -14.15 4.58 -24.49
CA ARG A 168 -14.88 3.48 -23.82
C ARG A 168 -14.74 3.55 -22.31
N VAL A 169 -13.53 3.84 -21.80
CA VAL A 169 -13.28 4.00 -20.37
C VAL A 169 -14.11 5.17 -19.82
N ARG A 170 -14.10 6.32 -20.50
CA ARG A 170 -14.89 7.49 -20.13
C ARG A 170 -16.39 7.20 -20.13
N ALA A 171 -16.93 6.64 -21.22
CA ALA A 171 -18.35 6.31 -21.31
C ALA A 171 -18.78 5.34 -20.20
N LYS A 172 -17.92 4.38 -19.83
CA LYS A 172 -18.19 3.45 -18.73
C LYS A 172 -18.10 4.13 -17.36
N ALA A 173 -17.15 5.03 -17.16
CA ALA A 173 -17.02 5.82 -15.94
C ALA A 173 -18.24 6.72 -15.71
N GLU A 174 -18.72 7.37 -16.78
CA GLU A 174 -19.95 8.20 -16.76
C GLU A 174 -21.18 7.34 -16.48
N ALA A 175 -21.32 6.18 -17.13
CA ALA A 175 -22.44 5.25 -16.89
C ALA A 175 -22.47 4.69 -15.45
N ASN A 176 -21.30 4.52 -14.83
CA ASN A 176 -21.16 4.06 -13.44
C ASN A 176 -21.24 5.21 -12.42
N GLY A 177 -21.45 6.46 -12.86
CA GLY A 177 -21.54 7.63 -11.99
C GLY A 177 -20.21 8.08 -11.37
N LEU A 178 -19.07 7.58 -11.88
CA LEU A 178 -17.73 7.93 -11.40
C LEU A 178 -17.22 9.25 -11.99
N LEU A 179 -17.78 9.67 -13.13
CA LEU A 179 -17.39 10.88 -13.83
C LEU A 179 -18.65 11.62 -14.30
N GLN A 180 -18.69 12.94 -14.14
CA GLN A 180 -19.77 13.73 -14.70
C GLN A 180 -19.59 13.90 -16.22
N PRO A 181 -20.67 13.86 -17.02
CA PRO A 181 -20.58 14.10 -18.46
C PRO A 181 -19.90 15.45 -18.76
N GLY A 182 -18.86 15.41 -19.58
CA GLY A 182 -18.10 16.61 -19.97
C GLY A 182 -17.03 17.08 -18.97
N GLN A 183 -16.85 16.38 -17.84
CA GLN A 183 -15.78 16.68 -16.88
C GLN A 183 -14.41 16.42 -17.52
N VAL A 184 -13.56 17.45 -17.54
CA VAL A 184 -12.18 17.35 -18.05
C VAL A 184 -11.29 16.86 -16.92
N ILE A 185 -10.67 15.70 -17.12
CA ILE A 185 -9.70 15.09 -16.20
C ILE A 185 -8.43 14.70 -16.97
N PRO A 186 -7.27 14.65 -16.30
CA PRO A 186 -6.04 14.12 -16.90
C PRO A 186 -6.22 12.67 -17.38
N ASP A 187 -5.50 12.30 -18.44
CA ASP A 187 -5.54 10.94 -18.99
C ASP A 187 -5.13 9.87 -17.97
N SER A 188 -4.16 10.18 -17.11
CA SER A 188 -3.70 9.27 -16.05
C SER A 188 -4.82 8.93 -15.07
N GLU A 189 -5.61 9.93 -14.67
CA GLU A 189 -6.74 9.76 -13.75
C GLU A 189 -7.86 8.94 -14.41
N LEU A 190 -8.14 9.19 -15.70
CA LEU A 190 -9.12 8.41 -16.46
C LEU A 190 -8.73 6.92 -16.54
N LEU A 191 -7.45 6.62 -16.80
CA LEU A 191 -6.97 5.24 -16.85
C LEU A 191 -7.02 4.55 -15.48
N GLN A 192 -6.77 5.28 -14.40
CA GLN A 192 -6.87 4.73 -13.04
C GLN A 192 -8.30 4.26 -12.69
N MET A 193 -9.33 4.81 -13.33
CA MET A 193 -10.72 4.37 -13.11
C MET A 193 -10.96 2.91 -13.49
N ILE A 194 -10.11 2.31 -14.34
CA ILE A 194 -10.18 0.89 -14.72
C ILE A 194 -10.07 -0.03 -13.51
N PHE A 195 -9.40 0.42 -12.46
CA PHE A 195 -9.24 -0.34 -11.22
C PHE A 195 -10.37 -0.13 -10.21
N HIS A 196 -11.40 0.67 -10.54
CA HIS A 196 -12.53 0.89 -9.64
C HIS A 196 -13.36 -0.41 -9.48
N PRO A 197 -13.88 -0.72 -8.28
CA PRO A 197 -14.79 -1.84 -8.10
C PRO A 197 -15.95 -1.83 -9.10
N GLY A 198 -16.22 -2.98 -9.71
CA GLY A 198 -17.29 -3.13 -10.72
C GLY A 198 -16.98 -2.52 -12.09
N PHE A 199 -15.77 -2.00 -12.30
CA PHE A 199 -15.34 -1.48 -13.59
C PHE A 199 -14.96 -2.64 -14.52
N SER A 200 -15.92 -3.07 -15.34
CA SER A 200 -15.68 -4.00 -16.44
C SER A 200 -16.18 -3.39 -17.75
N THR A 201 -15.31 -3.38 -18.76
CA THR A 201 -15.63 -2.94 -20.12
C THR A 201 -16.24 -4.05 -20.98
N ALA A 202 -16.38 -5.27 -20.45
CA ALA A 202 -16.97 -6.39 -21.16
C ALA A 202 -18.51 -6.31 -21.12
N GLU A 203 -19.15 -6.38 -22.30
CA GLU A 203 -20.61 -6.40 -22.45
C GLU A 203 -21.23 -7.78 -22.12
N GLN A 204 -20.41 -8.83 -22.04
CA GLN A 204 -20.83 -10.19 -21.66
C GLN A 204 -19.97 -10.73 -20.52
N VAL A 205 -20.62 -11.32 -19.52
CA VAL A 205 -19.97 -12.13 -18.48
C VAL A 205 -19.54 -13.43 -19.14
N THR A 206 -18.29 -13.55 -19.57
CA THR A 206 -17.76 -14.82 -20.07
C THR A 206 -17.66 -15.80 -18.90
N ASN A 207 -18.26 -16.98 -19.07
CA ASN A 207 -18.34 -18.06 -18.09
C ASN A 207 -16.97 -18.66 -17.66
N LEU A 208 -15.85 -18.11 -18.13
CA LEU A 208 -14.50 -18.59 -17.78
C LEU A 208 -13.85 -17.87 -16.59
N SER A 209 -14.46 -16.80 -16.06
CA SER A 209 -13.91 -16.03 -14.91
C SER A 209 -14.51 -16.44 -13.56
N GLY A 210 -14.74 -17.74 -13.35
CA GLY A 210 -15.39 -18.35 -12.17
C GLY A 210 -14.73 -18.13 -10.79
N ARG A 211 -13.86 -17.12 -10.65
CA ARG A 211 -13.33 -16.62 -9.36
C ARG A 211 -13.51 -15.12 -9.14
N GLY A 212 -14.19 -14.39 -10.03
CA GLY A 212 -14.48 -12.97 -9.84
C GLY A 212 -13.23 -12.09 -9.79
N VAL A 213 -12.22 -12.37 -10.61
CA VAL A 213 -10.97 -11.59 -10.63
C VAL A 213 -11.10 -10.46 -11.66
N GLY A 214 -11.46 -9.27 -11.19
CA GLY A 214 -11.42 -8.03 -11.96
C GLY A 214 -10.14 -7.22 -11.70
N MET A 215 -9.99 -6.11 -12.41
CA MET A 215 -8.93 -5.13 -12.16
C MET A 215 -8.96 -4.55 -10.74
N ASP A 216 -10.13 -4.53 -10.11
CA ASP A 216 -10.31 -4.18 -8.70
C ASP A 216 -9.65 -5.19 -7.74
N VAL A 217 -9.68 -6.50 -8.06
CA VAL A 217 -8.98 -7.53 -7.27
C VAL A 217 -7.48 -7.37 -7.39
N VAL A 218 -6.97 -7.06 -8.58
CA VAL A 218 -5.54 -6.77 -8.80
C VAL A 218 -5.13 -5.59 -7.91
N LYS A 219 -5.82 -4.45 -8.02
CA LYS A 219 -5.54 -3.26 -7.21
C LYS A 219 -5.56 -3.55 -5.72
N ARG A 220 -6.61 -4.21 -5.21
CA ARG A 220 -6.69 -4.60 -3.79
C ARG A 220 -5.54 -5.50 -3.34
N THR A 221 -5.09 -6.42 -4.18
CA THR A 221 -3.97 -7.31 -3.85
C THR A 221 -2.66 -6.53 -3.75
N ILE A 222 -2.44 -5.60 -4.68
CA ILE A 222 -1.26 -4.73 -4.68
C ILE A 222 -1.29 -3.78 -3.48
N GLU A 223 -2.44 -3.17 -3.17
CA GLU A 223 -2.61 -2.32 -1.98
C GLU A 223 -2.43 -3.10 -0.67
N ALA A 224 -2.87 -4.37 -0.61
CA ALA A 224 -2.65 -5.25 0.54
C ALA A 224 -1.16 -5.56 0.75
N LEU A 225 -0.38 -5.60 -0.33
CA LEU A 225 1.07 -5.66 -0.33
C LEU A 225 1.72 -4.29 -0.06
N ARG A 226 0.92 -3.24 0.21
CA ARG A 226 1.34 -1.83 0.34
C ARG A 226 2.08 -1.31 -0.88
N GLY A 227 1.82 -1.93 -2.02
CA GLY A 227 2.32 -1.48 -3.29
C GLY A 227 1.40 -0.45 -3.93
N THR A 228 1.89 0.12 -5.02
CA THR A 228 1.11 0.99 -5.90
C THR A 228 1.04 0.38 -7.30
N ILE A 229 -0.04 0.70 -8.02
CA ILE A 229 -0.23 0.31 -9.41
C ILE A 229 -0.45 1.56 -10.25
N ASP A 230 0.38 1.73 -11.26
CA ASP A 230 0.24 2.77 -12.26
C ASP A 230 0.02 2.18 -13.65
N MET A 231 -0.66 2.94 -14.50
CA MET A 231 -0.94 2.55 -15.87
C MET A 231 -0.76 3.74 -16.81
N THR A 232 -0.07 3.48 -17.91
CA THR A 232 0.04 4.41 -19.05
C THR A 232 -0.35 3.67 -20.32
N SER A 233 -1.00 4.36 -21.25
CA SER A 233 -1.38 3.76 -22.52
C SER A 233 -1.50 4.80 -23.63
N GLU A 234 -0.96 4.44 -24.79
CA GLU A 234 -1.00 5.23 -26.01
C GLU A 234 -1.77 4.45 -27.10
N PRO A 235 -2.82 5.05 -27.70
CA PRO A 235 -3.56 4.41 -28.79
C PRO A 235 -2.64 3.96 -29.92
N GLY A 236 -2.76 2.70 -30.31
CA GLY A 236 -1.94 2.09 -31.35
C GLY A 236 -0.49 1.76 -30.96
N LYS A 237 -0.03 2.11 -29.75
CA LYS A 237 1.31 1.74 -29.26
C LYS A 237 1.32 0.79 -28.06
N GLY A 238 0.14 0.51 -27.50
CA GLY A 238 -0.05 -0.45 -26.44
C GLY A 238 -0.18 0.19 -25.05
N SER A 239 0.09 -0.59 -24.02
CA SER A 239 -0.09 -0.19 -22.62
C SER A 239 1.07 -0.65 -21.77
N THR A 240 1.35 0.10 -20.71
CA THR A 240 2.33 -0.24 -19.69
C THR A 240 1.69 -0.14 -18.32
N ILE A 241 1.78 -1.22 -17.55
CA ILE A 241 1.33 -1.30 -16.16
C ILE A 241 2.56 -1.51 -15.28
N THR A 242 2.73 -0.65 -14.28
CA THR A 242 3.85 -0.69 -13.35
C THR A 242 3.35 -0.95 -11.94
N LEU A 243 3.79 -2.06 -11.35
CA LEU A 243 3.55 -2.42 -9.96
C LEU A 243 4.79 -2.02 -9.15
N ARG A 244 4.63 -1.18 -8.12
CA ARG A 244 5.72 -0.89 -7.18
C ARG A 244 5.44 -1.58 -5.87
N ILE A 245 6.31 -2.49 -5.46
CA ILE A 245 6.13 -3.29 -4.25
C ILE A 245 7.30 -3.04 -3.29
N PRO A 246 7.06 -2.64 -2.04
CA PRO A 246 8.12 -2.50 -1.04
C PRO A 246 8.85 -3.83 -0.78
N LEU A 247 10.17 -3.78 -0.63
CA LEU A 247 11.01 -4.93 -0.30
C LEU A 247 10.98 -5.33 1.19
N THR A 248 10.44 -4.45 2.02
CA THR A 248 10.51 -4.60 3.48
C THR A 248 9.33 -5.41 4.02
N LEU A 249 9.57 -6.12 5.13
CA LEU A 249 8.50 -6.44 6.07
C LEU A 249 7.68 -5.18 6.33
N ALA A 250 6.35 -5.31 6.48
CA ALA A 250 5.42 -4.20 6.66
C ALA A 250 5.74 -3.41 7.95
N ILE A 251 6.81 -2.62 7.93
CA ILE A 251 7.23 -1.66 8.93
C ILE A 251 6.82 -0.32 8.38
N ILE A 252 6.13 0.45 9.18
CA ILE A 252 5.80 1.82 8.85
C ILE A 252 6.30 2.73 9.95
N GLU A 253 6.65 3.94 9.56
CA GLU A 253 6.66 5.05 10.50
C GLU A 253 5.23 5.45 10.80
N GLY A 254 4.92 5.52 12.08
CA GLY A 254 3.60 5.82 12.57
C GLY A 254 3.64 6.86 13.66
N LEU A 255 2.67 7.77 13.64
CA LEU A 255 2.38 8.67 14.73
C LEU A 255 1.52 7.93 15.75
N LEU A 256 2.09 7.65 16.92
CA LEU A 256 1.40 7.02 18.03
C LEU A 256 0.54 8.07 18.75
N VAL A 257 -0.76 7.79 18.82
CA VAL A 257 -1.77 8.66 19.44
C VAL A 257 -2.61 7.88 20.44
N ARG A 258 -3.10 8.58 21.47
CA ARG A 258 -4.03 8.05 22.45
C ARG A 258 -5.44 8.55 22.19
N VAL A 259 -6.41 7.63 22.27
CA VAL A 259 -7.84 7.95 22.29
C VAL A 259 -8.52 7.15 23.41
N GLY A 260 -9.04 7.85 24.41
CA GLY A 260 -9.48 7.24 25.66
C GLY A 260 -8.33 6.51 26.36
N GLN A 261 -8.48 5.20 26.56
CA GLN A 261 -7.44 4.32 27.11
C GLN A 261 -6.71 3.51 26.01
N GLY A 262 -7.09 3.68 24.75
CA GLY A 262 -6.52 2.95 23.62
C GLY A 262 -5.37 3.69 22.96
N ASN A 263 -4.38 2.93 22.50
CA ASN A 263 -3.27 3.42 21.68
C ASN A 263 -3.52 3.06 20.20
N TYR A 264 -3.28 4.04 19.33
CA TYR A 264 -3.51 3.92 17.89
C TYR A 264 -2.32 4.48 17.13
N VAL A 265 -2.06 3.94 15.94
CA VAL A 265 -0.98 4.39 15.07
C VAL A 265 -1.57 4.93 13.78
N ILE A 266 -1.23 6.18 13.47
CA ILE A 266 -1.55 6.83 12.20
C ILE A 266 -0.30 6.73 11.32
N PRO A 267 -0.34 6.09 10.14
CA PRO A 267 0.80 6.07 9.22
C PRO A 267 1.30 7.49 8.95
N LEU A 268 2.58 7.75 9.23
CA LEU A 268 3.13 9.11 9.19
C LEU A 268 3.09 9.69 7.77
N ALA A 269 3.22 8.84 6.75
CA ALA A 269 3.11 9.21 5.34
C ALA A 269 1.75 9.85 4.96
N ALA A 270 0.70 9.62 5.75
CA ALA A 270 -0.61 10.21 5.54
C ALA A 270 -0.86 11.47 6.37
N VAL A 271 0.04 11.81 7.31
CA VAL A 271 -0.11 12.97 8.20
C VAL A 271 0.41 14.22 7.50
N GLU A 272 -0.46 15.21 7.30
CA GLU A 272 -0.07 16.50 6.73
C GLU A 272 0.40 17.48 7.81
N GLU A 273 -0.38 17.64 8.87
CA GLU A 273 -0.05 18.52 10.00
C GLU A 273 -0.84 18.14 11.27
N CYS A 274 -0.33 18.58 12.42
CA CYS A 274 -0.98 18.42 13.73
C CYS A 274 -1.29 19.79 14.31
N ILE A 275 -2.53 20.01 14.73
CA ILE A 275 -2.96 21.27 15.34
C ILE A 275 -3.62 21.01 16.70
N GLU A 276 -3.64 22.01 17.56
CA GLU A 276 -4.39 21.94 18.82
C GLU A 276 -5.87 22.25 18.56
N LEU A 277 -6.77 21.50 19.19
CA LEU A 277 -8.18 21.87 19.21
C LEU A 277 -8.41 22.77 20.42
N SER A 278 -8.62 24.07 20.19
CA SER A 278 -8.97 24.98 21.28
C SER A 278 -10.41 24.72 21.76
N LEU A 279 -10.69 24.97 23.06
CA LEU A 279 -12.04 24.84 23.62
C LEU A 279 -13.06 25.74 22.91
N GLU A 280 -12.63 26.92 22.45
CA GLU A 280 -13.48 27.85 21.71
C GLU A 280 -13.85 27.30 20.33
N GLU A 281 -12.90 26.68 19.62
CA GLU A 281 -13.16 25.98 18.36
C GLU A 281 -14.05 24.76 18.57
N ASP A 282 -13.83 24.01 19.64
CA ASP A 282 -14.64 22.85 20.01
C ASP A 282 -16.11 23.23 20.20
N ILE A 283 -16.36 24.29 20.98
CA ILE A 283 -17.70 24.80 21.28
C ILE A 283 -18.38 25.39 20.04
N ARG A 284 -17.66 26.18 19.23
CA ARG A 284 -18.18 26.76 17.98
C ARG A 284 -18.61 25.70 16.96
N THR A 285 -18.04 24.50 17.06
CA THR A 285 -18.18 23.44 16.05
C THR A 285 -19.16 22.34 16.45
N ARG A 286 -19.83 22.44 17.61
CA ARG A 286 -20.77 21.44 18.18
C ARG A 286 -21.97 21.03 17.31
N GLY A 287 -22.07 21.50 16.06
CA GLY A 287 -23.03 20.98 15.08
C GLY A 287 -22.50 20.83 13.65
N ARG A 288 -21.23 21.16 13.36
CA ARG A 288 -20.70 21.17 11.98
C ARG A 288 -19.40 20.40 11.76
N SER A 289 -18.73 19.89 12.80
CA SER A 289 -17.50 19.07 12.70
C SER A 289 -16.48 19.52 11.63
N MET A 290 -16.20 20.82 11.56
CA MET A 290 -15.36 21.47 10.54
C MET A 290 -14.35 22.42 11.18
N ILE A 291 -13.11 22.41 10.73
CA ILE A 291 -12.07 23.38 11.09
C ILE A 291 -11.66 24.21 9.87
N SER A 292 -11.22 25.46 10.08
CA SER A 292 -10.60 26.26 9.03
C SER A 292 -9.09 26.09 9.07
N LEU A 293 -8.52 25.48 8.04
CA LEU A 293 -7.09 25.27 7.88
C LEU A 293 -6.61 26.09 6.67
N ARG A 294 -5.85 27.16 6.95
CA ARG A 294 -5.32 28.09 5.92
C ARG A 294 -6.41 28.61 4.96
N GLY A 295 -7.58 28.93 5.50
CA GLY A 295 -8.72 29.44 4.74
C GLY A 295 -9.56 28.38 4.02
N ARG A 296 -9.20 27.10 4.10
CA ARG A 296 -10.02 25.98 3.60
C ARG A 296 -10.75 25.30 4.76
N LEU A 297 -12.00 24.93 4.55
CA LEU A 297 -12.74 24.13 5.53
C LEU A 297 -12.33 22.66 5.39
N VAL A 298 -11.98 22.02 6.50
CA VAL A 298 -11.60 20.61 6.57
C VAL A 298 -12.52 19.92 7.58
N PRO A 299 -13.22 18.84 7.20
CA PRO A 299 -14.05 18.09 8.14
C PRO A 299 -13.15 17.36 9.13
N PHE A 300 -13.64 17.14 10.35
CA PHE A 300 -12.95 16.29 11.31
C PHE A 300 -13.84 15.24 11.95
N LEU A 301 -13.21 14.11 12.27
CA LEU A 301 -13.79 12.98 12.97
C LEU A 301 -13.27 12.93 14.39
N ARG A 302 -14.17 12.79 15.35
CA ARG A 302 -13.79 12.51 16.74
C ARG A 302 -13.58 11.02 16.91
N LEU A 303 -12.33 10.57 16.93
CA LEU A 303 -12.02 9.15 17.05
C LEU A 303 -12.64 8.51 18.29
N ARG A 304 -12.80 9.28 19.36
CA ARG A 304 -13.51 8.88 20.58
C ARG A 304 -14.94 8.42 20.32
N GLU A 305 -15.66 9.15 19.47
CA GLU A 305 -17.06 8.85 19.09
C GLU A 305 -17.09 7.69 18.09
N VAL A 306 -16.20 7.72 17.09
CA VAL A 306 -16.07 6.66 16.07
C VAL A 306 -15.77 5.31 16.73
N PHE A 307 -14.89 5.28 17.72
CA PHE A 307 -14.50 4.06 18.45
C PHE A 307 -15.36 3.79 19.68
N GLN A 308 -16.36 4.63 19.96
CA GLN A 308 -17.29 4.47 21.08
C GLN A 308 -16.59 4.18 22.41
N THR A 309 -15.53 4.93 22.72
CA THR A 309 -14.62 4.56 23.83
C THR A 309 -15.25 4.71 25.23
N GLY A 310 -16.41 5.36 25.35
CA GLY A 310 -17.12 5.55 26.61
C GLY A 310 -16.39 6.40 27.67
N THR A 311 -15.25 6.99 27.31
CA THR A 311 -14.43 7.79 28.23
C THR A 311 -14.64 9.30 28.01
N ARG A 312 -14.30 10.13 29.00
CA ARG A 312 -14.38 11.59 28.88
C ARG A 312 -13.23 12.15 28.03
N PRO A 313 -13.47 13.19 27.21
CA PRO A 313 -12.43 13.87 26.42
C PRO A 313 -11.36 14.47 27.32
N ASP A 314 -10.11 14.42 26.85
CA ASP A 314 -9.02 15.15 27.49
C ASP A 314 -9.22 16.67 27.29
N PRO A 315 -8.77 17.53 28.22
CA PRO A 315 -8.95 18.98 28.09
C PRO A 315 -8.21 19.60 26.89
N TYR A 316 -7.11 18.98 26.45
CA TYR A 316 -6.20 19.52 25.43
C TYR A 316 -6.08 18.57 24.23
N GLN A 317 -7.20 18.32 23.57
CA GLN A 317 -7.26 17.45 22.40
C GLN A 317 -6.45 18.05 21.23
N LYS A 318 -5.98 17.18 20.35
CA LYS A 318 -5.26 17.54 19.13
C LYS A 318 -6.03 17.06 17.92
N ILE A 319 -5.84 17.72 16.79
CA ILE A 319 -6.33 17.28 15.49
C ILE A 319 -5.13 16.89 14.65
N VAL A 320 -5.10 15.64 14.22
CA VAL A 320 -4.14 15.14 13.23
C VAL A 320 -4.81 15.24 11.87
N VAL A 321 -4.36 16.16 11.02
CA VAL A 321 -4.88 16.30 9.66
C VAL A 321 -4.22 15.24 8.79
N ILE A 322 -5.04 14.37 8.20
CA ILE A 322 -4.60 13.32 7.30
C ILE A 322 -5.15 13.55 5.89
N GLY A 323 -4.41 13.08 4.88
CA GLY A 323 -4.79 13.25 3.48
C GLY A 323 -4.56 12.00 2.63
N THR A 324 -5.44 11.80 1.64
CA THR A 324 -5.25 10.82 0.57
C THR A 324 -5.90 11.34 -0.72
N GLY A 325 -5.24 11.21 -1.87
CA GLY A 325 -5.82 11.59 -3.17
C GLY A 325 -6.27 13.06 -3.29
N GLY A 326 -5.73 13.98 -2.47
CA GLY A 326 -6.14 15.40 -2.44
C GLY A 326 -7.30 15.72 -1.49
N GLU A 327 -7.97 14.71 -0.94
CA GLU A 327 -8.98 14.85 0.10
C GLU A 327 -8.34 14.87 1.50
N ARG A 328 -8.98 15.57 2.45
CA ARG A 328 -8.45 15.79 3.80
C ARG A 328 -9.51 15.55 4.86
N VAL A 329 -9.10 14.98 5.99
CA VAL A 329 -9.92 14.90 7.20
C VAL A 329 -9.04 15.14 8.44
N GLY A 330 -9.57 15.84 9.43
CA GLY A 330 -8.96 15.94 10.75
C GLY A 330 -9.36 14.76 11.63
N LEU A 331 -8.43 14.17 12.36
CA LEU A 331 -8.71 13.17 13.39
C LEU A 331 -8.49 13.79 14.77
N VAL A 332 -9.57 13.97 15.53
CA VAL A 332 -9.47 14.45 16.91
C VAL A 332 -9.01 13.30 17.79
N VAL A 333 -7.85 13.49 18.42
CA VAL A 333 -7.19 12.57 19.35
C VAL A 333 -7.01 13.26 20.70
N ASP A 334 -6.85 12.47 21.76
CA ASP A 334 -6.65 13.04 23.09
C ASP A 334 -5.20 13.47 23.31
N GLN A 335 -4.26 12.65 22.84
CA GLN A 335 -2.84 12.93 22.98
C GLN A 335 -2.05 12.40 21.79
N ILE A 336 -1.02 13.14 21.38
CA ILE A 336 0.03 12.67 20.49
C ILE A 336 1.21 12.25 21.37
N ILE A 337 1.61 10.98 21.28
CA ILE A 337 2.71 10.43 22.08
C ILE A 337 4.04 10.66 21.36
N GLY A 338 4.12 10.37 20.06
CA GLY A 338 5.32 10.56 19.26
C GLY A 338 5.36 9.70 18.00
N SER A 339 6.44 9.81 17.21
CA SER A 339 6.68 8.97 16.04
C SER A 339 7.46 7.72 16.41
N HIS A 340 7.02 6.55 15.93
CA HIS A 340 7.70 5.27 16.14
C HIS A 340 7.70 4.44 14.86
N GLN A 341 8.80 3.73 14.61
CA GLN A 341 8.80 2.64 13.64
C GLN A 341 8.11 1.44 14.23
N THR A 342 7.17 0.86 13.49
CA THR A 342 6.32 -0.19 14.02
C THR A 342 6.06 -1.30 13.01
N VAL A 343 6.12 -2.54 13.48
CA VAL A 343 5.85 -3.71 12.64
C VAL A 343 4.35 -3.94 12.60
N ILE A 344 3.77 -3.88 11.41
CA ILE A 344 2.38 -4.19 11.17
C ILE A 344 2.19 -5.70 11.23
N LYS A 345 1.29 -6.12 12.10
CA LYS A 345 0.71 -7.45 12.11
C LYS A 345 -0.69 -7.37 11.51
N SER A 346 -0.93 -8.15 10.46
CA SER A 346 -2.25 -8.26 9.86
C SER A 346 -3.27 -8.74 10.89
N LEU A 347 -4.42 -8.07 10.94
CA LEU A 347 -5.53 -8.51 11.78
C LEU A 347 -6.04 -9.86 11.24
N SER A 348 -6.36 -10.80 12.14
CA SER A 348 -6.89 -12.11 11.74
C SER A 348 -8.22 -11.97 10.97
N GLY A 349 -8.58 -12.98 10.17
CA GLY A 349 -9.76 -12.92 9.30
C GLY A 349 -11.09 -12.57 9.99
N LEU A 350 -11.19 -12.81 11.30
CA LEU A 350 -12.34 -12.43 12.14
C LEU A 350 -12.54 -10.90 12.23
N HIS A 351 -11.47 -10.13 12.07
CA HIS A 351 -11.45 -8.68 12.24
C HIS A 351 -11.48 -7.90 10.91
N ARG A 352 -11.56 -8.60 9.77
CA ARG A 352 -11.58 -7.99 8.41
C ARG A 352 -12.77 -7.04 8.17
N ARG A 353 -13.77 -7.05 9.07
CA ARG A 353 -14.96 -6.17 9.02
C ARG A 353 -14.81 -4.85 9.79
N LEU A 354 -13.66 -4.57 10.41
CA LEU A 354 -13.44 -3.31 11.10
C LEU A 354 -12.86 -2.27 10.11
N PRO A 355 -13.67 -1.34 9.57
CA PRO A 355 -13.23 -0.46 8.48
C PRO A 355 -12.17 0.55 8.91
N SER A 356 -12.04 0.82 10.21
CA SER A 356 -11.14 1.87 10.71
C SER A 356 -9.69 1.40 10.92
N PHE A 357 -9.37 0.12 10.75
CA PHE A 357 -8.06 -0.44 11.09
C PHE A 357 -7.46 -1.27 9.95
N SER A 358 -6.20 -0.97 9.61
CA SER A 358 -5.42 -1.69 8.60
C SER A 358 -4.52 -2.78 9.21
N GLY A 359 -4.32 -2.77 10.53
CA GLY A 359 -3.40 -3.67 11.21
C GLY A 359 -3.34 -3.45 12.72
N ALA A 360 -2.44 -4.18 13.37
CA ALA A 360 -2.06 -3.94 14.76
C ALA A 360 -0.54 -4.01 14.93
N THR A 361 -0.03 -3.48 16.02
CA THR A 361 1.37 -3.59 16.40
C THR A 361 1.53 -3.74 17.90
N ILE A 362 2.73 -4.17 18.32
CA ILE A 362 3.13 -4.29 19.71
C ILE A 362 4.09 -3.13 20.02
N LEU A 363 3.74 -2.36 21.03
CA LEU A 363 4.51 -1.23 21.54
C LEU A 363 5.70 -1.72 22.38
N GLY A 364 6.65 -0.83 22.66
CA GLY A 364 7.85 -1.16 23.46
C GLY A 364 7.56 -1.58 24.90
N ASP A 365 6.40 -1.17 25.44
CA ASP A 365 5.89 -1.58 26.75
C ASP A 365 5.13 -2.93 26.73
N GLY A 366 5.06 -3.58 25.57
CA GLY A 366 4.30 -4.81 25.35
C GLY A 366 2.80 -4.59 25.11
N GLY A 367 2.32 -3.35 25.18
CA GLY A 367 0.95 -2.98 24.84
C GLY A 367 0.64 -3.18 23.35
N VAL A 368 -0.64 -3.26 23.00
CA VAL A 368 -1.08 -3.36 21.60
C VAL A 368 -1.60 -2.01 21.13
N ALA A 369 -1.19 -1.59 19.94
CA ALA A 369 -1.76 -0.43 19.26
C ALA A 369 -2.38 -0.84 17.91
N LEU A 370 -3.55 -0.29 17.59
CA LEU A 370 -4.22 -0.53 16.32
C LEU A 370 -3.79 0.50 15.28
N ILE A 371 -3.52 0.06 14.06
CA ILE A 371 -3.06 0.92 12.98
C ILE A 371 -4.27 1.36 12.18
N LEU A 372 -4.45 2.67 12.03
CA LEU A 372 -5.63 3.23 11.38
C LEU A 372 -5.61 2.99 9.86
N ASP A 373 -6.79 2.75 9.28
CA ASP A 373 -7.00 2.76 7.83
C ASP A 373 -7.38 4.18 7.38
N ILE A 374 -6.41 4.86 6.78
CA ILE A 374 -6.52 6.27 6.38
C ILE A 374 -7.54 6.44 5.26
N VAL A 375 -7.57 5.53 4.29
CA VAL A 375 -8.47 5.64 3.13
C VAL A 375 -9.92 5.56 3.60
N GLN A 376 -10.22 4.61 4.48
CA GLN A 376 -11.55 4.45 5.04
C GLN A 376 -11.95 5.62 5.95
N LEU A 377 -11.03 6.15 6.76
CA LEU A 377 -11.31 7.29 7.63
C LEU A 377 -11.53 8.59 6.86
N VAL A 378 -10.78 8.83 5.78
CA VAL A 378 -11.03 9.98 4.89
C VAL A 378 -12.41 9.86 4.25
N ALA A 379 -12.75 8.69 3.68
CA ALA A 379 -14.06 8.45 3.09
C ALA A 379 -15.23 8.65 4.08
N LEU A 380 -15.07 8.20 5.32
CA LEU A 380 -16.05 8.42 6.39
C LEU A 380 -16.22 9.92 6.72
N GLY A 381 -15.12 10.67 6.76
CA GLY A 381 -15.12 12.12 7.00
C GLY A 381 -15.86 12.89 5.91
N GLN A 382 -15.60 12.55 4.64
CA GLN A 382 -16.24 13.18 3.49
C GLN A 382 -17.76 12.92 3.46
N GLN A 383 -18.19 11.67 3.69
CA GLN A 383 -19.63 11.35 3.75
C GLN A 383 -20.36 12.10 4.86
N GLN A 384 -19.70 12.33 6.01
CA GLN A 384 -20.29 13.10 7.10
C GLN A 384 -20.44 14.57 6.70
N GLU A 385 -19.47 15.14 5.99
CA GLU A 385 -19.55 16.48 5.43
C GLU A 385 -20.71 16.63 4.44
N GLU A 386 -20.86 15.71 3.49
CA GLU A 386 -21.95 15.72 2.51
C GLU A 386 -23.32 15.69 3.18
N ARG A 387 -23.52 14.85 4.19
CA ARG A 387 -24.77 14.79 4.95
C ARG A 387 -25.05 16.08 5.70
N LEU A 388 -24.03 16.69 6.30
CA LEU A 388 -24.18 17.96 7.02
C LEU A 388 -24.46 19.13 6.08
N ARG A 389 -23.87 19.13 4.87
CA ARG A 389 -24.17 20.10 3.81
C ARG A 389 -25.58 19.93 3.23
N ALA A 390 -26.09 18.71 3.14
CA ALA A 390 -27.43 18.43 2.63
C ALA A 390 -28.56 18.69 3.66
N ALA A 391 -28.22 18.72 4.95
CA ALA A 391 -29.16 18.94 6.05
C ALA A 391 -29.29 20.41 6.49
N GLY A 392 -28.51 21.32 5.91
CA GLY A 392 -28.56 22.77 6.11
C GLY A 392 -28.85 23.51 4.82
#